data_AF-A0A3R7VSZ1-F1
#
_entry.id   AF-A0A3R7VSZ1-F1
#
_cell.length_a   1.000
_cell.length_b   1.000
_cell.length_c   1.000
_cell.angle_alpha   90.00
_cell.angle_beta   90.00
_cell.angle_gamma   90.00
#
_symmetry.space_group_name_H-M   'P 1'
#
loop_
_entity.id
_entity.type
_entity.pdbx_description
1 polymer ?
#
loop_
_entity_poly.entity_id
_entity_poly.type
_entity_poly.pdbx_seq_one_letter_code
_entity_poly.pdbx_strand_id
1 'polypeptide(L)'
;MQVIFIPKPGIDLYRTFLLSETSRMILRFYAPYRRDDGCVEVPVATLGSGLSLASELRWYIRRYTADLLFQTQDDQLISYKLAK
;
A
#
# COMPACT_ATOMS: atom_id res chain seq x y z
N MET A 1 -3.75 -2.54 -11.92
CA MET A 1 -2.52 -1.97 -11.34
C MET A 1 -2.46 -2.39 -9.88
N GLN A 2 -1.29 -2.35 -9.26
CA GLN A 2 -1.15 -2.70 -7.84
C GLN A 2 -0.39 -1.60 -7.09
N VAL A 3 -0.79 -1.36 -5.85
CA VAL A 3 -0.03 -0.55 -4.89
C VAL A 3 0.68 -1.52 -3.96
N ILE A 4 2.00 -1.42 -3.89
CA ILE A 4 2.84 -2.27 -3.05
C ILE A 4 3.35 -1.42 -1.89
N PHE A 5 2.95 -1.79 -0.67
CA PHE A 5 3.43 -1.19 0.55
C PHE A 5 4.57 -2.02 1.11
N ILE A 6 5.76 -1.43 1.18
CA ILE A 6 6.95 -2.08 1.74
C ILE A 6 7.00 -1.77 3.23
N PRO A 7 6.86 -2.75 4.14
CA PRO A 7 6.90 -2.50 5.58
C PRO A 7 8.28 -2.02 6.03
N LYS A 8 8.32 -1.31 7.17
CA LYS A 8 9.56 -1.15 7.92
C LYS A 8 9.98 -2.50 8.53
N PRO A 9 11.29 -2.73 8.73
CA PRO A 9 11.78 -4.00 9.29
C PRO A 9 11.12 -4.30 10.64
N GLY A 10 10.68 -5.55 10.81
CA GLY A 10 10.01 -6.02 12.03
C GLY A 10 8.53 -5.68 12.15
N ILE A 11 7.92 -5.06 11.12
CA ILE A 11 6.50 -4.71 11.12
C ILE A 11 5.72 -5.68 10.23
N ASP A 12 4.73 -6.37 10.81
CA ASP A 12 3.68 -7.05 10.06
C ASP A 12 2.63 -6.01 9.63
N LEU A 13 2.81 -5.45 8.43
CA LEU A 13 1.99 -4.36 7.93
C LEU A 13 0.55 -4.81 7.66
N TYR A 14 0.37 -6.02 7.12
CA TYR A 14 -0.96 -6.58 6.86
C TYR A 14 -1.76 -6.67 8.16
N ARG A 15 -1.17 -7.26 9.20
CA ARG A 15 -1.81 -7.35 10.52
C ARG A 15 -2.04 -5.97 11.12
N THR A 16 -1.10 -5.04 10.98
CA THR A 16 -1.23 -3.66 11.46
C THR A 16 -2.43 -2.95 10.83
N PHE A 17 -2.63 -3.11 9.52
CA PHE A 17 -3.81 -2.58 8.83
C PHE A 17 -5.12 -3.23 9.29
N LEU A 18 -5.11 -4.53 9.61
CA LEU A 18 -6.30 -5.22 10.12
C LEU A 18 -6.64 -4.86 11.57
N LEU A 19 -5.65 -4.53 12.40
CA LEU A 19 -5.90 -4.17 13.80
C LEU A 19 -6.58 -2.80 13.95
N SER A 20 -6.32 -1.87 13.03
CA SER A 20 -6.95 -0.55 13.10
C SER A 20 -8.25 -0.51 12.30
N GLU A 21 -9.32 -0.04 12.96
CA GLU A 21 -10.64 0.09 12.35
C GLU A 21 -10.64 1.04 11.15
N THR A 22 -9.95 2.18 11.26
CA THR A 22 -9.86 3.16 10.17
C THR A 22 -9.19 2.58 8.93
N SER A 23 -8.05 1.92 9.07
CA SER A 23 -7.39 1.28 7.92
C SER A 23 -8.22 0.15 7.33
N ARG A 24 -8.92 -0.64 8.17
CA ARG A 24 -9.90 -1.63 7.67
C ARG A 24 -11.01 -0.99 6.86
N MET A 25 -11.57 0.13 7.32
CA MET A 25 -12.63 0.83 6.59
C MET A 25 -12.14 1.39 5.26
N ILE A 26 -10.92 1.93 5.21
CA ILE A 26 -10.31 2.43 3.97
C ILE A 26 -10.07 1.26 3.00
N LEU A 27 -9.53 0.14 3.51
CA LEU A 27 -9.18 -1.04 2.71
C LEU A 27 -10.36 -1.96 2.41
N ARG A 28 -11.56 -1.76 2.96
CA ARG A 28 -12.67 -2.73 2.87
C ARG A 28 -13.13 -3.05 1.44
N PHE A 29 -12.97 -2.09 0.52
CA PHE A 29 -13.32 -2.24 -0.89
C PHE A 29 -12.14 -2.65 -1.75
N TYR A 30 -10.98 -2.73 -1.13
CA TYR A 30 -9.77 -3.24 -1.71
C TYR A 30 -9.60 -4.68 -1.22
N ALA A 31 -9.03 -5.56 -2.03
CA ALA A 31 -8.70 -6.92 -1.61
C ALA A 31 -7.21 -6.97 -1.27
N PRO A 32 -6.77 -6.42 -0.12
CA PRO A 32 -5.34 -6.39 0.21
C PRO A 32 -4.83 -7.81 0.33
N TYR A 33 -3.70 -8.07 -0.31
CA TYR A 33 -3.01 -9.34 -0.28
C TYR A 33 -1.69 -9.20 0.49
N ARG A 34 -1.39 -10.20 1.33
CA ARG A 34 -0.11 -10.31 2.03
C ARG A 34 0.82 -11.17 1.19
N ARG A 35 1.93 -10.59 0.74
CA ARG A 35 3.00 -11.32 0.06
C ARG A 35 3.91 -12.00 1.09
N ASP A 36 4.57 -13.09 0.69
CA ASP A 36 5.45 -13.89 1.55
C ASP A 36 6.66 -13.11 2.10
N ASP A 37 7.09 -12.07 1.40
CA ASP A 37 8.17 -11.14 1.80
C ASP A 37 7.71 -10.10 2.85
N GLY A 38 6.45 -10.16 3.29
CA GLY A 38 5.85 -9.22 4.25
C GLY A 38 5.29 -7.94 3.63
N CYS A 39 5.45 -7.75 2.31
CA CYS A 39 4.81 -6.64 1.60
C CYS A 39 3.28 -6.81 1.58
N VAL A 40 2.59 -5.68 1.49
CA VAL A 40 1.14 -5.67 1.28
C VAL A 40 0.85 -5.13 -0.10
N GLU A 41 0.15 -5.91 -0.90
CA GLU A 41 -0.35 -5.52 -2.21
C GLU A 41 -1.80 -5.09 -2.11
N VAL A 42 -2.14 -4.01 -2.80
CA VAL A 42 -3.52 -3.57 -2.94
C VAL A 42 -3.85 -3.40 -4.42
N PRO A 43 -4.78 -4.18 -4.98
CA PRO A 43 -5.21 -4.00 -6.36
C PRO A 43 -5.96 -2.67 -6.50
N VAL A 44 -5.58 -1.88 -7.49
CA VAL A 44 -6.23 -0.61 -7.81
C VAL A 44 -6.51 -0.51 -9.31
N ALA A 45 -7.60 0.19 -9.65
CA ALA A 45 -8.03 0.36 -11.04
C ALA A 45 -7.09 1.29 -11.82
N THR A 46 -6.67 2.40 -11.21
CA THR A 46 -5.85 3.44 -11.86
C THR A 46 -4.78 3.97 -10.90
N LEU A 47 -3.77 4.67 -11.44
CA LEU A 47 -2.78 5.39 -10.63
C LEU A 47 -3.45 6.43 -9.72
N GLY A 48 -4.47 7.14 -10.21
CA GLY A 48 -5.22 8.11 -9.43
C GLY A 48 -5.88 7.48 -8.20
N SER A 49 -6.53 6.32 -8.37
CA SER A 49 -7.09 5.55 -7.25
C SER A 49 -6.02 5.12 -6.24
N GLY A 50 -4.85 4.70 -6.73
CA GLY A 50 -3.71 4.36 -5.88
C GLY A 50 -3.17 5.55 -5.07
N LEU A 51 -3.09 6.74 -5.68
CA LEU A 51 -2.66 7.96 -5.00
C LEU A 51 -3.70 8.46 -3.99
N SER A 52 -5.00 8.33 -4.29
CA SER A 52 -6.09 8.60 -3.35
C SER A 52 -5.99 7.67 -2.14
N LEU A 53 -5.85 6.35 -2.36
CA LEU A 53 -5.64 5.37 -1.30
C LEU A 53 -4.41 5.70 -0.45
N ALA A 54 -3.30 6.06 -1.10
CA ALA A 54 -2.08 6.45 -0.40
C ALA A 54 -2.27 7.72 0.46
N SER A 55 -3.13 8.64 0.03
CA SER A 55 -3.47 9.85 0.77
C SER A 55 -4.35 9.54 1.99
N GLU A 56 -5.33 8.65 1.86
CA GLU A 56 -6.16 8.18 2.98
C GLU A 56 -5.34 7.42 4.02
N LEU A 57 -4.39 6.59 3.58
CA LEU A 57 -3.49 5.84 4.45
C LEU A 57 -2.22 6.60 4.85
N ARG A 58 -2.10 7.90 4.54
CA ARG A 58 -0.86 8.67 4.68
C ARG A 58 -0.21 8.56 6.04
N TRP A 59 -1.00 8.57 7.11
CA TRP A 59 -0.49 8.42 8.48
C TRP A 59 0.16 7.04 8.70
N TYR A 60 -0.50 5.97 8.25
CA TYR A 60 0.01 4.60 8.35
C TYR A 60 1.25 4.40 7.50
N ILE A 61 1.24 4.94 6.27
CA ILE A 61 2.39 4.87 5.36
C ILE A 61 3.62 5.50 6.02
N ARG A 62 3.49 6.72 6.54
CA ARG A 62 4.61 7.39 7.23
C ARG A 62 5.11 6.61 8.44
N ARG A 63 4.20 5.99 9.19
CA ARG A 63 4.52 5.32 10.45
C ARG A 63 5.12 3.93 10.25
N TYR A 64 4.53 3.12 9.38
CA TYR A 64 4.78 1.67 9.29
C TYR A 64 5.42 1.22 7.97
N THR A 65 5.40 2.06 6.95
CA THR A 65 5.88 1.71 5.60
C THR A 65 7.25 2.38 5.36
N ALA A 66 8.20 1.63 4.80
CA ALA A 66 9.51 2.12 4.39
C ALA A 66 9.46 2.76 2.99
N ASP A 67 8.70 2.15 2.07
CA ASP A 67 8.48 2.68 0.73
C ASP A 67 7.13 2.27 0.12
N LEU A 68 6.70 3.04 -0.87
CA LEU A 68 5.45 2.82 -1.59
C LEU A 68 5.75 2.75 -3.10
N LEU A 69 5.36 1.64 -3.72
CA LEU A 69 5.53 1.41 -5.16
C LEU A 69 4.17 1.22 -5.82
N PHE A 70 4.08 1.60 -7.09
CA PHE A 70 2.93 1.32 -7.95
C PHE A 70 3.39 0.44 -9.10
N GLN A 71 2.75 -0.71 -9.28
CA GLN A 71 3.01 -1.63 -10.38
C GLN A 71 1.93 -1.43 -11.45
N THR A 72 2.34 -1.11 -12.67
CA THR A 72 1.46 -1.00 -13.84
C THR A 72 1.11 -2.39 -14.39
N GLN A 73 0.21 -2.45 -15.38
CA GLN A 73 -0.09 -3.72 -16.06
C GLN A 73 1.10 -4.21 -16.91
N ASP A 74 1.96 -3.32 -17.37
CA ASP A 74 3.17 -3.61 -18.15
C ASP A 74 4.38 -3.97 -17.27
N ASP A 75 4.14 -4.37 -16.01
CA ASP A 75 5.16 -4.73 -15.01
C ASP A 75 6.13 -3.58 -14.66
N GLN A 76 5.78 -2.34 -14.98
CA GLN A 76 6.60 -1.18 -14.63
C GLN A 76 6.37 -0.77 -13.17
N LEU A 77 7.45 -0.53 -12.45
CA LEU A 77 7.43 -0.04 -11.08
C LEU A 77 7.64 1.47 -11.03
N ILE A 78 6.68 2.18 -10.46
CA ILE A 78 6.73 3.61 -10.22
C ILE A 78 6.90 3.83 -8.72
N SER A 79 7.98 4.47 -8.30
CA SER A 79 8.16 4.87 -6.91
C SER A 79 7.53 6.24 -6.66
N TYR A 80 6.80 6.37 -5.54
CA TYR A 80 6.30 7.66 -5.08
C TYR A 80 7.42 8.70 -4.87
N LYS A 81 8.65 8.25 -4.55
CA LYS A 81 9.80 9.14 -4.31
C LYS A 81 10.44 9.69 -5.60
N LEU A 82 10.18 9.08 -6.76
CA LEU A 82 10.73 9.52 -8.06
C LEU A 82 9.96 10.70 -8.66
N ALA A 83 8.78 11.02 -8.15
CA ALA A 83 7.94 12.13 -8.62
C ALA A 83 8.28 13.48 -7.98
N LYS A 84 9.47 13.62 -7.37
CA LYS A 84 9.87 14.80 -6.59
C LYS A 84 11.18 15.40 -7.10
#